data_AF-A0A7V3EJ48-F1
#
_entry.id   AF-A0A7V3EJ48-F1
#
_cell.length_a   1.000
_cell.length_b   1.000
_cell.length_c   1.000
_cell.angle_alpha   90.00
_cell.angle_beta   90.00
_cell.angle_gamma   90.00
#
_symmetry.space_group_name_H-M   'P 1'
#
loop_
_entity.id
_entity.type
_entity.pdbx_description
1 polymer ?
#
loop_
_entity_poly.entity_id
_entity_poly.type
_entity_poly.pdbx_seq_one_letter_code
_entity_poly.pdbx_strand_id
1 'polypeptide(L)'
;MEVVFQFAPYGQEFEPRPATLVLDVGLKTVPGVIDHHQPEAEAECAASLVVKHPELVLTHLAEPEDRITLITHRLPDFDAVSAIFLSLKLLELRKVDVAMRKIADYARMVDSATIPKNVELSATPYGLLRALFVNIQKPEEEANLERVQEGLRMLRLLYEQASLGRDIVANRPIFQGIDRYQKAMHRVEDDYFSYLEDLEKAELIQLYLPRSQGGQGLELVDGMVVQNPKSFLLKEWARRDVFNSPLGRGFSFLLTNLGQRRFIIGVDPEAGVNLRGLGRLLNRLEKEKREKLGRPTGERWYEGNCPFFDYRIVDSPQDGPALNHQEILEAVFDYSRRIKSGEVGPEYV
;
A
#
# COMPACT_ATOMS: atom_id res chain seq x y z
N MET A 1 19.24 -24.27 0.10
CA MET A 1 19.17 -22.81 0.10
C MET A 1 18.56 -22.33 1.41
N GLU A 2 19.41 -21.84 2.31
CA GLU A 2 19.03 -21.06 3.48
C GLU A 2 18.54 -19.68 3.03
N VAL A 3 17.49 -19.15 3.66
CA VAL A 3 16.95 -17.81 3.36
C VAL A 3 17.00 -16.96 4.62
N VAL A 4 17.66 -15.81 4.53
CA VAL A 4 17.78 -14.85 5.63
C VAL A 4 17.02 -13.59 5.28
N PHE A 5 16.17 -13.14 6.20
CA PHE A 5 15.35 -11.93 6.02
C PHE A 5 16.00 -10.73 6.69
N GLN A 6 15.98 -9.58 6.01
CA GLN A 6 16.31 -8.27 6.56
C GLN A 6 15.21 -7.28 6.24
N PHE A 7 15.03 -6.28 7.11
CA PHE A 7 13.95 -5.31 6.99
C PHE A 7 14.50 -3.89 6.98
N ALA A 8 14.17 -3.13 5.94
CA ALA A 8 14.63 -1.77 5.71
C ALA A 8 13.53 -0.73 6.06
N PRO A 9 13.89 0.50 6.46
CA PRO A 9 12.96 1.62 6.40
C PRO A 9 12.45 1.86 4.97
N TYR A 10 11.24 2.42 4.84
CA TYR A 10 10.70 2.81 3.55
C TYR A 10 11.56 3.90 2.90
N GLY A 11 11.64 3.91 1.57
CA GLY A 11 12.42 4.88 0.81
C GLY A 11 13.94 4.72 0.91
N GLN A 12 14.43 3.68 1.61
CA GLN A 12 15.85 3.37 1.59
C GLN A 12 16.27 2.92 0.18
N GLU A 13 17.31 3.53 -0.36
CA GLU A 13 17.93 3.14 -1.62
C GLU A 13 18.91 1.97 -1.41
N PHE A 14 18.95 1.05 -2.38
CA PHE A 14 19.88 -0.06 -2.38
C PHE A 14 20.65 -0.16 -3.71
N GLU A 15 21.84 -0.75 -3.65
CA GLU A 15 22.57 -1.25 -4.81
C GLU A 15 22.50 -2.78 -4.83
N PRO A 16 22.47 -3.41 -6.03
CA PRO A 16 22.55 -4.87 -6.15
C PRO A 16 23.79 -5.43 -5.44
N ARG A 17 23.61 -6.53 -4.72
CA ARG A 17 24.69 -7.23 -4.00
C ARG A 17 24.61 -8.73 -4.26
N PRO A 18 25.74 -9.45 -4.38
CA PRO A 18 25.73 -10.90 -4.56
C PRO A 18 24.86 -11.62 -3.51
N ALA A 19 24.19 -12.69 -3.94
CA ALA A 19 23.32 -13.53 -3.10
C ALA A 19 22.24 -12.74 -2.32
N THR A 20 21.83 -11.57 -2.82
CA THR A 20 20.86 -10.69 -2.15
C THR A 20 19.78 -10.25 -3.12
N LEU A 21 18.51 -10.42 -2.76
CA LEU A 21 17.39 -9.74 -3.45
C LEU A 21 16.79 -8.70 -2.53
N VAL A 22 16.57 -7.52 -3.07
CA VAL A 22 15.82 -6.45 -2.43
C VAL A 22 14.48 -6.33 -3.15
N LEU A 23 13.37 -6.40 -2.41
CA LEU A 23 12.02 -6.52 -2.94
C LEU A 23 11.13 -5.48 -2.26
N ASP A 24 10.37 -4.71 -3.05
CA ASP A 24 9.41 -3.71 -2.56
C ASP A 24 10.05 -2.62 -1.68
N VAL A 25 11.34 -2.37 -1.92
CA VAL A 25 12.17 -1.30 -1.35
C VAL A 25 13.44 -1.19 -2.18
N GLY A 26 14.10 -0.04 -2.20
CA GLY A 26 15.38 0.15 -2.89
C GLY A 26 15.39 1.20 -3.98
N LEU A 27 14.22 1.74 -4.36
CA LEU A 27 14.02 2.82 -5.34
C LEU A 27 14.61 2.53 -6.73
N LYS A 28 14.69 1.25 -7.12
CA LYS A 28 15.22 0.79 -8.41
C LYS A 28 14.49 -0.45 -8.92
N THR A 29 14.45 -0.61 -10.24
CA THR A 29 14.04 -1.86 -10.91
C THR A 29 15.20 -2.37 -11.76
N VAL A 30 16.10 -3.14 -11.15
CA VAL A 30 17.30 -3.70 -11.78
C VAL A 30 17.56 -5.13 -11.25
N PRO A 31 18.39 -5.95 -11.91
CA PRO A 31 18.69 -7.28 -11.39
C PRO A 31 19.19 -7.24 -9.94
N GLY A 32 18.48 -7.89 -9.02
CA GLY A 32 18.76 -7.92 -7.58
C GLY A 32 18.03 -6.86 -6.73
N VAL A 33 17.44 -5.82 -7.32
CA VAL A 33 16.65 -4.79 -6.62
C VAL A 33 15.37 -4.51 -7.41
N ILE A 34 14.22 -4.90 -6.86
CA ILE A 34 12.92 -4.86 -7.54
C ILE A 34 11.95 -4.03 -6.71
N ASP A 35 11.87 -2.75 -7.07
CA ASP A 35 11.01 -1.73 -6.48
C ASP A 35 10.37 -0.86 -7.57
N HIS A 36 9.25 -0.20 -7.27
CA HIS A 36 8.45 0.61 -8.19
C HIS A 36 8.17 2.04 -7.69
N HIS A 37 8.72 2.43 -6.54
CA HIS A 37 8.45 3.72 -5.90
C HIS A 37 9.17 4.93 -6.52
N GLN A 38 9.77 4.77 -7.72
CA GLN A 38 10.47 5.82 -8.48
C GLN A 38 9.67 6.33 -9.69
N PRO A 39 9.86 7.59 -10.13
CA PRO A 39 9.12 8.19 -11.25
C PRO A 39 9.26 7.46 -12.60
N GLU A 40 10.40 6.81 -12.82
CA GLU A 40 10.73 6.08 -14.06
C GLU A 40 10.25 4.62 -14.04
N ALA A 41 9.64 4.16 -12.93
CA ALA A 41 9.16 2.80 -12.80
C ALA A 41 8.03 2.48 -13.79
N GLU A 42 7.88 1.20 -14.13
CA GLU A 42 6.65 0.76 -14.78
C GLU A 42 5.47 0.87 -13.82
N ALA A 43 4.26 1.03 -14.36
CA ALA A 43 3.02 1.00 -13.59
C ALA A 43 2.67 -0.44 -13.17
N GLU A 44 3.51 -1.00 -12.30
CA GLU A 44 3.47 -2.34 -11.70
C GLU A 44 3.80 -2.24 -10.20
N CYS A 45 3.46 -3.27 -9.43
CA CYS A 45 3.92 -3.45 -8.05
C CYS A 45 5.13 -4.41 -8.03
N ALA A 46 5.84 -4.54 -6.91
CA ALA A 46 7.04 -5.37 -6.83
C ALA A 46 6.75 -6.84 -7.17
N ALA A 47 5.64 -7.40 -6.69
CA ALA A 47 5.24 -8.77 -7.00
C ALA A 47 4.97 -8.99 -8.50
N SER A 48 4.32 -8.05 -9.18
CA SER A 48 4.06 -8.17 -10.61
C SER A 48 5.31 -7.94 -11.45
N LEU A 49 6.25 -7.09 -11.01
CA LEU A 49 7.57 -6.93 -11.64
C LEU A 49 8.38 -8.24 -11.63
N VAL A 50 8.38 -9.00 -10.53
CA VAL A 50 9.06 -10.32 -10.45
C VAL A 50 8.55 -11.29 -11.53
N VAL A 51 7.24 -11.27 -11.80
CA VAL A 51 6.60 -12.16 -12.77
C VAL A 51 6.74 -11.66 -14.21
N LYS A 52 6.71 -10.35 -14.40
CA LYS A 52 6.83 -9.70 -15.72
C LYS A 52 8.25 -9.77 -16.26
N HIS A 53 9.24 -9.58 -15.37
CA HIS A 53 10.67 -9.51 -15.67
C HIS A 53 11.44 -10.55 -14.83
N PRO A 54 11.22 -11.86 -15.06
CA PRO A 54 11.83 -12.92 -14.25
C PRO A 54 13.37 -12.91 -14.30
N GLU A 55 13.97 -12.34 -15.33
CA GLU A 55 15.41 -12.15 -15.46
C GLU A 55 16.01 -11.26 -14.36
N LEU A 56 15.23 -10.33 -13.76
CA LEU A 56 15.71 -9.52 -12.64
C LEU A 56 16.10 -10.38 -11.42
N VAL A 57 15.45 -11.54 -11.28
CA VAL A 57 15.79 -12.54 -10.24
C VAL A 57 16.76 -13.57 -10.81
N LEU A 58 16.44 -14.17 -11.95
CA LEU A 58 17.16 -15.34 -12.47
C LEU A 58 18.57 -15.04 -12.97
N THR A 59 18.80 -13.84 -13.53
CA THR A 59 20.15 -13.42 -13.94
C THR A 59 20.98 -12.99 -12.73
N HIS A 60 20.35 -12.38 -11.73
CA HIS A 60 21.05 -11.96 -10.51
C HIS A 60 21.49 -13.14 -9.64
N LEU A 61 20.64 -14.17 -9.55
CA LEU A 61 20.90 -15.44 -8.87
C LEU A 61 20.98 -16.59 -9.89
N ALA A 62 21.93 -16.46 -10.83
CA ALA A 62 22.13 -17.42 -11.90
C ALA A 62 22.64 -18.76 -11.37
N GLU A 63 23.56 -18.75 -10.42
CA GLU A 63 24.11 -19.96 -9.80
C GLU A 63 23.33 -20.35 -8.54
N PRO A 64 23.27 -21.65 -8.19
CA PRO A 64 22.69 -22.08 -6.92
C PRO A 64 23.50 -21.52 -5.75
N GLU A 65 22.84 -20.73 -4.90
CA GLU A 65 23.42 -20.23 -3.67
C GLU A 65 23.00 -21.10 -2.49
N ASP A 66 23.97 -21.46 -1.63
CA ASP A 66 23.66 -22.18 -0.39
C ASP A 66 22.82 -21.32 0.56
N ARG A 67 23.00 -20.00 0.49
CA ARG A 67 22.30 -19.00 1.32
C ARG A 67 22.02 -17.73 0.52
N ILE A 68 20.78 -17.26 0.59
CA ILE A 68 20.36 -15.96 0.03
C ILE A 68 19.84 -15.03 1.11
N THR A 69 20.04 -13.73 0.92
CA THR A 69 19.44 -12.68 1.74
C THR A 69 18.28 -12.03 1.00
N LEU A 70 17.11 -11.97 1.61
CA LEU A 70 15.95 -11.24 1.11
C LEU A 70 15.72 -10.01 1.98
N ILE A 71 15.74 -8.84 1.35
CA ILE A 71 15.52 -7.54 1.99
C ILE A 71 14.18 -7.00 1.50
N THR A 72 13.32 -6.60 2.43
CA THR A 72 12.04 -5.92 2.13
C THR A 72 11.84 -4.77 3.10
N HIS A 73 10.86 -3.90 2.87
CA HIS A 73 10.52 -2.87 3.84
C HIS A 73 10.01 -3.45 5.18
N ARG A 74 10.14 -2.69 6.27
CA ARG A 74 9.57 -3.03 7.59
C ARG A 74 8.06 -3.12 7.54
N LEU A 75 7.48 -3.96 8.40
CA LEU A 75 6.05 -4.28 8.44
C LEU A 75 5.53 -4.70 7.05
N PRO A 76 6.16 -5.72 6.41
CA PRO A 76 5.86 -6.11 5.05
C PRO A 76 4.35 -6.32 4.86
N ASP A 77 3.83 -5.80 3.76
CA ASP A 77 2.43 -5.90 3.41
C ASP A 77 2.19 -7.03 2.40
N PHE A 78 1.07 -6.98 1.67
CA PHE A 78 0.72 -8.04 0.73
C PHE A 78 1.65 -8.05 -0.49
N ASP A 79 2.13 -6.90 -0.98
CA ASP A 79 2.99 -6.86 -2.16
C ASP A 79 4.38 -7.41 -1.83
N ALA A 80 5.00 -6.90 -0.77
CA ALA A 80 6.26 -7.41 -0.22
C ALA A 80 6.28 -8.94 -0.03
N VAL A 81 5.29 -9.51 0.67
CA VAL A 81 5.26 -10.97 0.90
C VAL A 81 4.97 -11.76 -0.37
N SER A 82 4.21 -11.19 -1.31
CA SER A 82 3.97 -11.78 -2.63
C SER A 82 5.23 -11.77 -3.49
N ALA A 83 5.97 -10.67 -3.52
CA ALA A 83 7.25 -10.55 -4.22
C ALA A 83 8.27 -11.57 -3.68
N ILE A 84 8.35 -11.75 -2.35
CA ILE A 84 9.19 -12.78 -1.71
C ILE A 84 8.78 -14.17 -2.19
N PHE A 85 7.49 -14.52 -2.08
CA PHE A 85 7.00 -15.84 -2.49
C PHE A 85 7.28 -16.13 -3.96
N LEU A 86 6.95 -15.18 -4.84
CA LEU A 86 7.11 -15.32 -6.28
C LEU A 86 8.58 -15.43 -6.66
N SER A 87 9.47 -14.67 -6.02
CA SER A 87 10.92 -14.78 -6.26
C SER A 87 11.45 -16.15 -5.86
N LEU A 88 11.06 -16.65 -4.67
CA LEU A 88 11.44 -17.99 -4.22
C LEU A 88 10.88 -19.09 -5.14
N LYS A 89 9.62 -18.96 -5.57
CA LYS A 89 9.00 -19.92 -6.48
C LYS A 89 9.62 -19.88 -7.87
N LEU A 90 10.03 -18.70 -8.33
CA LEU A 90 10.75 -18.50 -9.59
C LEU A 90 12.14 -19.16 -9.53
N LEU A 91 12.87 -19.03 -8.43
CA LEU A 91 14.15 -19.72 -8.22
C LEU A 91 13.99 -21.24 -8.20
N GLU A 92 12.91 -21.75 -7.60
CA GLU A 92 12.58 -23.18 -7.57
C GLU A 92 12.26 -23.72 -8.97
N LEU A 93 11.36 -23.06 -9.70
CA LEU A 93 10.83 -23.56 -10.98
C LEU A 93 11.65 -23.14 -12.20
N ARG A 94 12.46 -22.09 -12.06
CA ARG A 94 13.21 -21.40 -13.14
C ARG A 94 12.32 -20.94 -14.30
N LYS A 95 11.02 -20.82 -14.08
CA LYS A 95 10.03 -20.33 -15.04
C LYS A 95 8.82 -19.76 -14.32
N VAL A 96 8.12 -18.86 -15.00
CA VAL A 96 6.83 -18.32 -14.56
C VAL A 96 5.70 -19.23 -15.03
N ASP A 97 4.81 -19.62 -14.12
CA ASP A 97 3.59 -20.38 -14.44
C ASP A 97 2.30 -19.54 -14.29
N VAL A 98 1.16 -20.17 -14.54
CA VAL A 98 -0.16 -19.52 -14.48
C VAL A 98 -0.54 -19.12 -13.04
N ALA A 99 -0.17 -19.92 -12.05
CA ALA A 99 -0.50 -19.62 -10.65
C ALA A 99 0.30 -18.42 -10.12
N MET A 100 1.57 -18.31 -10.52
CA MET A 100 2.40 -17.13 -10.25
C MET A 100 1.79 -15.86 -10.84
N ARG A 101 1.32 -15.91 -12.10
CA ARG A 101 0.65 -14.77 -12.76
C ARG A 101 -0.60 -14.34 -11.99
N LYS A 102 -1.47 -15.29 -11.61
CA LYS A 102 -2.67 -14.98 -10.81
C LYS A 102 -2.35 -14.31 -9.48
N ILE A 103 -1.31 -14.75 -8.79
CA ILE A 103 -0.88 -14.14 -7.52
C ILE A 103 -0.34 -12.73 -7.75
N ALA A 104 0.50 -12.52 -8.78
CA ALA A 104 0.99 -11.20 -9.16
C ALA A 104 -0.15 -10.25 -9.53
N ASP A 105 -1.14 -10.70 -10.31
CA ASP A 105 -2.31 -9.90 -10.69
C ASP A 105 -3.13 -9.50 -9.44
N TYR A 106 -3.29 -10.43 -8.49
CA TYR A 106 -3.96 -10.14 -7.23
C TYR A 106 -3.16 -9.17 -6.35
N ALA A 107 -1.84 -9.34 -6.22
CA ALA A 107 -0.99 -8.41 -5.49
C ALA A 107 -1.07 -6.99 -6.07
N ARG A 108 -1.01 -6.87 -7.40
CA ARG A 108 -1.19 -5.60 -8.11
C ARG A 108 -2.56 -4.97 -7.82
N MET A 109 -3.63 -5.75 -7.77
CA MET A 109 -4.97 -5.28 -7.41
C MET A 109 -5.03 -4.75 -5.97
N VAL A 110 -4.39 -5.44 -5.04
CA VAL A 110 -4.32 -5.04 -3.63
C VAL A 110 -3.53 -3.74 -3.46
N ASP A 111 -2.34 -3.67 -4.04
CA ASP A 111 -1.42 -2.55 -3.86
C ASP A 111 -1.93 -1.27 -4.54
N SER A 112 -2.52 -1.41 -5.74
CA SER A 112 -3.25 -0.31 -6.40
C SER A 112 -4.55 0.07 -5.70
N ALA A 113 -4.96 -0.68 -4.68
CA ALA A 113 -6.18 -0.49 -3.90
C ALA A 113 -7.46 -0.55 -4.76
N THR A 114 -7.50 -1.50 -5.70
CA THR A 114 -8.58 -1.72 -6.69
C THR A 114 -9.35 -3.04 -6.46
N ILE A 115 -9.33 -3.58 -5.24
CA ILE A 115 -10.16 -4.73 -4.87
C ILE A 115 -11.63 -4.35 -5.13
N PRO A 116 -12.40 -5.14 -5.90
CA PRO A 116 -13.77 -4.80 -6.24
C PRO A 116 -14.64 -4.46 -5.01
N LYS A 117 -15.46 -3.43 -5.10
CA LYS A 117 -16.31 -3.00 -3.97
C LYS A 117 -17.40 -4.02 -3.61
N ASN A 118 -17.79 -4.87 -4.57
CA ASN A 118 -18.84 -5.87 -4.40
C ASN A 118 -18.35 -7.22 -3.85
N VAL A 119 -17.06 -7.39 -3.56
CA VAL A 119 -16.57 -8.62 -2.91
C VAL A 119 -16.65 -8.52 -1.39
N GLU A 120 -16.93 -9.66 -0.74
CA GLU A 120 -16.89 -9.78 0.70
C GLU A 120 -15.44 -9.76 1.18
N LEU A 121 -15.04 -8.76 1.98
CA LEU A 121 -13.64 -8.61 2.42
C LEU A 121 -13.14 -9.79 3.24
N SER A 122 -14.01 -10.46 4.01
CA SER A 122 -13.69 -11.67 4.77
C SER A 122 -13.43 -12.89 3.87
N ALA A 123 -13.80 -12.82 2.58
CA ALA A 123 -13.48 -13.85 1.59
C ALA A 123 -12.20 -13.56 0.80
N THR A 124 -11.57 -12.40 1.00
CA THR A 124 -10.36 -11.98 0.25
C THR A 124 -9.07 -12.35 0.98
N PRO A 125 -8.02 -12.82 0.26
CA PRO A 125 -6.72 -13.04 0.89
C PRO A 125 -6.15 -11.80 1.59
N TYR A 126 -6.33 -10.61 1.00
CA TYR A 126 -5.90 -9.35 1.61
C TYR A 126 -6.56 -9.09 2.96
N GLY A 127 -7.90 -9.16 3.03
CA GLY A 127 -8.65 -8.94 4.28
C GLY A 127 -8.19 -9.92 5.37
N LEU A 128 -8.06 -11.20 5.02
CA LEU A 128 -7.59 -12.22 5.95
C LEU A 128 -6.14 -12.01 6.39
N LEU A 129 -5.24 -11.62 5.49
CA LEU A 129 -3.84 -11.38 5.83
C LEU A 129 -3.72 -10.18 6.77
N ARG A 130 -4.47 -9.11 6.51
CA ARG A 130 -4.55 -7.93 7.39
C ARG A 130 -5.04 -8.32 8.79
N ALA A 131 -6.08 -9.15 8.89
CA ALA A 131 -6.60 -9.63 10.16
C ALA A 131 -5.59 -10.50 10.95
N LEU A 132 -4.75 -11.27 10.25
CA LEU A 132 -3.64 -12.01 10.86
C LEU A 132 -2.55 -11.06 11.35
N PHE A 133 -2.20 -10.05 10.56
CA PHE A 133 -1.14 -9.09 10.89
C PHE A 133 -1.45 -8.23 12.11
N VAL A 134 -2.70 -7.79 12.29
CA VAL A 134 -3.08 -7.01 13.48
C VAL A 134 -3.03 -7.81 14.78
N ASN A 135 -2.99 -9.14 14.70
CA ASN A 135 -2.83 -9.98 15.88
C ASN A 135 -1.39 -10.07 16.38
N ILE A 136 -0.43 -9.60 15.59
CA ILE A 136 0.99 -9.74 15.89
C ILE A 136 1.38 -8.66 16.90
N GLN A 137 1.37 -9.03 18.18
CA GLN A 137 1.78 -8.17 19.31
C GLN A 137 3.20 -8.52 19.74
N LYS A 138 4.17 -8.22 18.88
CA LYS A 138 5.60 -8.50 19.10
C LYS A 138 6.47 -7.28 18.78
N PRO A 139 7.73 -7.23 19.25
CA PRO A 139 8.70 -6.24 18.77
C PRO A 139 8.80 -6.24 17.24
N GLU A 140 9.11 -5.09 16.64
CA GLU A 140 9.02 -4.88 15.18
C GLU A 140 9.80 -5.95 14.39
N GLU A 141 11.00 -6.32 14.81
CA GLU A 141 11.82 -7.31 14.11
C GLU A 141 11.18 -8.70 14.08
N GLU A 142 10.68 -9.18 15.23
CA GLU A 142 9.95 -10.44 15.32
C GLU A 142 8.62 -10.39 14.56
N ALA A 143 7.94 -9.24 14.63
CA ALA A 143 6.68 -9.02 13.93
C ALA A 143 6.87 -9.05 12.41
N ASN A 144 7.95 -8.45 11.90
CA ASN A 144 8.28 -8.47 10.49
C ASN A 144 8.49 -9.90 9.98
N LEU A 145 9.28 -10.70 10.72
CA LEU A 145 9.50 -12.10 10.37
C LEU A 145 8.20 -12.91 10.41
N GLU A 146 7.36 -12.70 11.42
CA GLU A 146 6.06 -13.38 11.52
C GLU A 146 5.12 -13.00 10.38
N ARG A 147 5.09 -11.73 9.95
CA ARG A 147 4.32 -11.29 8.77
C ARG A 147 4.76 -12.01 7.50
N VAL A 148 6.07 -12.11 7.28
CA VAL A 148 6.62 -12.88 6.14
C VAL A 148 6.19 -14.34 6.24
N GLN A 149 6.34 -14.98 7.40
CA GLN A 149 5.97 -16.38 7.57
C GLN A 149 4.47 -16.63 7.34
N GLU A 150 3.60 -15.74 7.85
CA GLU A 150 2.15 -15.83 7.63
C GLU A 150 1.78 -15.60 6.17
N GLY A 151 2.37 -14.58 5.53
CA GLY A 151 2.20 -14.29 4.11
C GLY A 151 2.60 -15.49 3.26
N LEU A 152 3.79 -16.07 3.48
CA LEU A 152 4.27 -17.25 2.75
C LEU A 152 3.39 -18.48 2.95
N ARG A 153 2.82 -18.69 4.14
CA ARG A 153 1.85 -19.79 4.36
C ARG A 153 0.59 -19.58 3.54
N MET A 154 0.03 -18.38 3.54
CA MET A 154 -1.15 -18.06 2.74
C MET A 154 -0.85 -18.19 1.24
N LEU A 155 0.26 -17.64 0.76
CA LEU A 155 0.62 -17.64 -0.65
C LEU A 155 0.88 -19.06 -1.19
N ARG A 156 1.40 -19.99 -0.38
CA ARG A 156 1.45 -21.42 -0.74
C ARG A 156 0.06 -22.00 -1.00
N LEU A 157 -0.90 -21.74 -0.10
CA LEU A 157 -2.29 -22.16 -0.29
C LEU A 157 -2.88 -21.53 -1.57
N LEU A 158 -2.72 -20.22 -1.76
CA LEU A 158 -3.23 -19.53 -2.96
C LEU A 158 -2.61 -20.09 -4.24
N TYR A 159 -1.32 -20.40 -4.23
CA TYR A 159 -0.62 -20.99 -5.37
C TYR A 159 -1.19 -22.37 -5.73
N GLU A 160 -1.43 -23.23 -4.74
CA GLU A 160 -2.07 -24.54 -4.95
C GLU A 160 -3.48 -24.38 -5.56
N GLN A 161 -4.29 -23.48 -5.01
CA GLN A 161 -5.64 -23.23 -5.51
C GLN A 161 -5.64 -22.63 -6.92
N ALA A 162 -4.75 -21.67 -7.18
CA ALA A 162 -4.58 -21.05 -8.49
C ALA A 162 -4.11 -22.07 -9.54
N SER A 163 -3.23 -23.00 -9.15
CA SER A 163 -2.76 -24.12 -9.98
C SER A 163 -3.88 -25.09 -10.36
N LEU A 164 -4.88 -25.26 -9.47
CA LEU A 164 -6.12 -25.99 -9.76
C LEU A 164 -7.13 -25.18 -10.59
N GLY A 165 -6.76 -23.99 -11.07
CA GLY A 165 -7.62 -23.14 -11.88
C GLY A 165 -8.65 -22.34 -11.09
N ARG A 166 -8.66 -22.41 -9.75
CA ARG A 166 -9.64 -21.69 -8.92
C ARG A 166 -9.39 -20.18 -8.94
N ASP A 167 -10.46 -19.44 -8.67
CA ASP A 167 -10.39 -18.01 -8.39
C ASP A 167 -9.85 -17.78 -6.98
N ILE A 168 -8.94 -16.81 -6.84
CA ILE A 168 -8.27 -16.45 -5.59
C ILE A 168 -8.59 -15.01 -5.14
N VAL A 169 -9.38 -14.24 -5.90
CA VAL A 169 -9.70 -12.84 -5.56
C VAL A 169 -10.58 -12.77 -4.32
N ALA A 170 -11.70 -13.47 -4.33
CA ALA A 170 -12.65 -13.56 -3.21
C ALA A 170 -13.31 -14.94 -3.21
N ASN A 171 -12.78 -15.86 -2.41
CA ASN A 171 -13.20 -17.26 -2.43
C ASN A 171 -13.14 -17.87 -1.04
N ARG A 172 -14.24 -17.70 -0.29
CA ARG A 172 -14.39 -18.19 1.09
C ARG A 172 -14.07 -19.69 1.23
N PRO A 173 -14.54 -20.60 0.34
CA PRO A 173 -14.19 -22.01 0.38
C PRO A 173 -12.70 -22.37 0.43
N ILE A 174 -11.79 -21.55 -0.12
CA ILE A 174 -10.33 -21.80 -0.05
C ILE A 174 -9.85 -21.90 1.41
N PHE A 175 -10.46 -21.11 2.28
CA PHE A 175 -10.01 -20.90 3.64
C PHE A 175 -10.88 -21.63 4.68
N GLN A 176 -12.02 -22.18 4.26
CA GLN A 176 -12.93 -22.92 5.13
C GLN A 176 -12.27 -24.20 5.67
N GLY A 177 -12.58 -24.52 6.93
CA GLY A 177 -12.02 -25.69 7.61
C GLY A 177 -10.59 -25.50 8.13
N ILE A 178 -9.97 -24.34 7.87
CA ILE A 178 -8.67 -23.97 8.44
C ILE A 178 -8.91 -22.96 9.57
N ASP A 179 -8.85 -23.43 10.82
CA ASP A 179 -9.17 -22.67 12.05
C ASP A 179 -8.56 -21.25 12.06
N ARG A 180 -7.29 -21.12 11.66
CA ARG A 180 -6.59 -19.84 11.64
C ARG A 180 -7.22 -18.80 10.70
N TYR A 181 -7.70 -19.24 9.53
CA TYR A 181 -8.33 -18.35 8.56
C TYR A 181 -9.81 -18.12 8.91
N GLN A 182 -10.49 -19.08 9.53
CA GLN A 182 -11.83 -18.86 10.07
C GLN A 182 -11.83 -17.79 11.17
N LYS A 183 -10.84 -17.81 12.07
CA LYS A 183 -10.64 -16.74 13.06
C LYS A 183 -10.33 -15.39 12.40
N ALA A 184 -9.54 -15.39 11.33
CA ALA A 184 -9.27 -14.18 10.55
C ALA A 184 -10.54 -13.65 9.86
N MET A 185 -11.40 -14.53 9.33
CA MET A 185 -12.70 -14.14 8.74
C MET A 185 -13.58 -13.40 9.75
N HIS A 186 -13.78 -13.98 10.92
CA HIS A 186 -14.60 -13.35 11.96
C HIS A 186 -14.02 -11.99 12.37
N ARG A 187 -12.69 -11.86 12.44
CA ARG A 187 -12.06 -10.57 12.72
C ARG A 187 -12.29 -9.53 11.63
N VAL A 188 -12.32 -9.93 10.37
CA VAL A 188 -12.67 -9.03 9.27
C VAL A 188 -14.14 -8.61 9.38
N GLU A 189 -15.03 -9.54 9.70
CA GLU A 189 -16.45 -9.25 9.94
C GLU A 189 -16.61 -8.28 11.14
N ASP A 190 -15.89 -8.51 12.23
CA ASP A 190 -15.88 -7.65 13.42
C ASP A 190 -15.22 -6.28 13.16
N ASP A 191 -14.27 -6.20 12.23
CA ASP A 191 -13.60 -4.96 11.86
C ASP A 191 -14.58 -3.91 11.30
N TYR A 192 -15.72 -4.34 10.75
CA TYR A 192 -16.77 -3.44 10.33
C TYR A 192 -17.35 -2.64 11.50
N PHE A 193 -17.48 -3.24 12.69
CA PHE A 193 -17.91 -2.49 13.89
C PHE A 193 -16.85 -1.49 14.34
N SER A 194 -15.56 -1.87 14.24
CA SER A 194 -14.46 -0.92 14.47
C SER A 194 -14.52 0.25 13.49
N TYR A 195 -14.88 -0.01 12.23
CA TYR A 195 -15.08 1.03 11.22
C TYR A 195 -16.23 1.98 11.59
N LEU A 196 -17.37 1.45 12.06
CA LEU A 196 -18.49 2.29 12.49
C LEU A 196 -18.10 3.19 13.67
N GLU A 197 -17.33 2.67 14.64
CA GLU A 197 -16.81 3.49 15.74
C GLU A 197 -15.82 4.58 15.28
N ASP A 198 -15.03 4.29 14.24
CA ASP A 198 -14.13 5.26 13.64
C ASP A 198 -14.90 6.34 12.89
N LEU A 199 -15.95 5.95 12.15
CA LEU A 199 -16.84 6.83 11.40
C LEU A 199 -17.55 7.84 12.32
N GLU A 200 -18.05 7.39 13.49
CA GLU A 200 -18.70 8.27 14.47
C GLU A 200 -17.78 9.40 14.98
N LYS A 201 -16.47 9.16 14.97
CA LYS A 201 -15.45 10.11 15.45
C LYS A 201 -14.75 10.85 14.31
N ALA A 202 -15.05 10.49 13.07
CA ALA A 202 -14.41 11.05 11.91
C ALA A 202 -14.89 12.48 11.64
N GLU A 203 -14.00 13.30 11.09
CA GLU A 203 -14.40 14.54 10.45
C GLU A 203 -14.73 14.25 8.99
N LEU A 204 -16.01 14.44 8.63
CA LEU A 204 -16.49 14.28 7.26
C LEU A 204 -16.34 15.60 6.50
N ILE A 205 -15.68 15.54 5.35
CA ILE A 205 -15.34 16.72 4.56
C ILE A 205 -15.73 16.52 3.10
N GLN A 206 -15.78 17.61 2.33
CA GLN A 206 -15.89 17.54 0.88
C GLN A 206 -14.81 18.40 0.24
N LEU A 207 -14.15 17.86 -0.78
CA LEU A 207 -13.01 18.48 -1.43
C LEU A 207 -13.19 18.41 -2.95
N TYR A 208 -12.84 19.49 -3.64
CA TYR A 208 -12.50 19.41 -5.06
C TYR A 208 -11.10 18.83 -5.20
N LEU A 209 -10.93 17.87 -6.11
CA LEU A 209 -9.65 17.27 -6.47
C LEU A 209 -9.49 17.22 -8.00
N PRO A 210 -8.25 17.27 -8.53
CA PRO A 210 -7.99 17.11 -9.95
C PRO A 210 -8.43 15.74 -10.46
N ARG A 211 -8.94 15.68 -11.69
CA ARG A 211 -9.20 14.41 -12.37
C ARG A 211 -7.89 13.74 -12.80
N SER A 212 -7.82 12.43 -12.67
CA SER A 212 -6.65 11.64 -13.07
C SER A 212 -6.51 11.53 -14.59
N GLN A 213 -5.34 11.07 -15.04
CA GLN A 213 -5.06 10.68 -16.44
C GLN A 213 -5.42 11.72 -17.51
N GLY A 214 -5.08 13.00 -17.29
CA GLY A 214 -5.32 14.06 -18.26
C GLY A 214 -6.79 14.47 -18.41
N GLY A 215 -7.67 13.98 -17.53
CA GLY A 215 -9.02 14.50 -17.39
C GLY A 215 -8.97 15.98 -17.05
N GLN A 216 -9.60 16.83 -17.87
CA GLN A 216 -9.68 18.25 -17.56
C GLN A 216 -10.70 18.49 -16.43
N GLY A 217 -10.33 19.35 -15.49
CA GLY A 217 -11.21 19.87 -14.46
C GLY A 217 -11.09 19.17 -13.11
N LEU A 218 -12.04 19.50 -12.23
CA LEU A 218 -12.08 19.06 -10.84
C LEU A 218 -13.32 18.21 -10.60
N GLU A 219 -13.21 17.21 -9.72
CA GLU A 219 -14.34 16.45 -9.21
C GLU A 219 -14.51 16.78 -7.72
N LEU A 220 -15.76 16.98 -7.29
CA LEU A 220 -16.09 17.06 -5.87
C LEU A 220 -16.18 15.65 -5.30
N VAL A 221 -15.47 15.39 -4.21
CA VAL A 221 -15.46 14.08 -3.54
C VAL A 221 -15.77 14.21 -2.06
N ASP A 222 -16.36 13.15 -1.49
CA ASP A 222 -16.48 13.00 -0.05
C ASP A 222 -15.19 12.48 0.55
N GLY A 223 -14.81 13.06 1.69
CA GLY A 223 -13.63 12.71 2.44
C GLY A 223 -13.95 12.34 3.88
N MET A 224 -13.14 11.45 4.44
CA MET A 224 -13.19 11.09 5.86
C MET A 224 -11.80 11.25 6.48
N VAL A 225 -11.73 12.01 7.56
CA VAL A 225 -10.50 12.29 8.32
C VAL A 225 -10.60 11.56 9.66
N VAL A 226 -9.66 10.65 9.92
CA VAL A 226 -9.70 9.79 11.12
C VAL A 226 -8.36 9.81 11.85
N GLN A 227 -8.42 10.00 13.16
CA GLN A 227 -7.25 9.91 14.04
C GLN A 227 -7.26 8.59 14.79
N ASN A 228 -6.14 7.87 14.73
CA ASN A 228 -5.92 6.57 15.36
C ASN A 228 -7.06 5.58 15.09
N PRO A 229 -7.34 5.26 13.81
CA PRO A 229 -8.40 4.33 13.45
C PRO A 229 -8.21 2.99 14.14
N LYS A 230 -9.31 2.44 14.66
CA LYS A 230 -9.39 1.08 15.19
C LYS A 230 -9.49 0.06 14.07
N SER A 231 -10.20 0.40 13.00
CA SER A 231 -10.42 -0.48 11.86
C SER A 231 -9.13 -0.69 11.08
N PHE A 232 -8.74 -1.95 10.91
CA PHE A 232 -7.56 -2.30 10.14
C PHE A 232 -7.82 -2.38 8.64
N LEU A 233 -9.10 -2.36 8.22
CA LEU A 233 -9.57 -2.20 6.84
C LEU A 233 -10.31 -0.87 6.63
N LEU A 234 -10.06 0.16 7.45
CA LEU A 234 -10.72 1.48 7.38
C LEU A 234 -10.87 1.98 5.93
N LYS A 235 -9.79 1.91 5.15
CA LYS A 235 -9.76 2.32 3.75
C LYS A 235 -10.79 1.59 2.90
N GLU A 236 -10.87 0.27 3.07
CA GLU A 236 -11.77 -0.57 2.29
C GLU A 236 -13.23 -0.38 2.69
N TRP A 237 -13.52 -0.22 3.98
CA TRP A 237 -14.88 0.04 4.44
C TRP A 237 -15.37 1.42 4.04
N ALA A 238 -14.55 2.46 4.22
CA ALA A 238 -14.93 3.84 3.91
C ALA A 238 -15.29 4.04 2.43
N ARG A 239 -14.55 3.40 1.52
CA ARG A 239 -14.83 3.44 0.07
C ARG A 239 -16.10 2.68 -0.33
N ARG A 240 -16.55 1.73 0.50
CA ARG A 240 -17.77 0.95 0.29
C ARG A 240 -18.98 1.57 0.97
N ASP A 241 -18.78 2.54 1.86
CA ASP A 241 -19.86 3.18 2.63
C ASP A 241 -20.61 4.24 1.83
N VAL A 242 -21.47 3.76 0.92
CA VAL A 242 -22.36 4.61 0.13
C VAL A 242 -23.51 5.20 0.95
N PHE A 243 -23.77 4.69 2.16
CA PHE A 243 -24.91 5.12 2.98
C PHE A 243 -24.57 6.37 3.80
N ASN A 244 -23.36 6.43 4.36
CA ASN A 244 -22.92 7.56 5.17
C ASN A 244 -22.14 8.61 4.36
N SER A 245 -21.71 8.30 3.13
CA SER A 245 -21.11 9.29 2.22
C SER A 245 -22.17 10.26 1.66
N PRO A 246 -22.03 11.60 1.83
CA PRO A 246 -23.02 12.58 1.33
C PRO A 246 -23.37 12.50 -0.16
N LEU A 247 -22.43 12.16 -1.03
CA LEU A 247 -22.60 12.00 -2.48
C LEU A 247 -23.05 10.60 -2.89
N GLY A 248 -23.17 9.67 -1.93
CA GLY A 248 -23.62 8.29 -2.16
C GLY A 248 -22.65 7.41 -2.94
N ARG A 249 -21.34 7.73 -2.92
CA ARG A 249 -20.28 7.04 -3.70
C ARG A 249 -19.20 6.37 -2.84
N GLY A 250 -19.34 6.43 -1.51
CA GLY A 250 -18.26 6.10 -0.57
C GLY A 250 -17.34 7.29 -0.34
N PHE A 251 -16.52 7.20 0.71
CA PHE A 251 -15.50 8.21 1.02
C PHE A 251 -14.28 8.01 0.10
N SER A 252 -14.27 8.74 -1.00
CA SER A 252 -13.20 8.68 -2.00
C SER A 252 -11.90 9.31 -1.53
N PHE A 253 -11.92 10.22 -0.56
CA PHE A 253 -10.73 10.79 0.06
C PHE A 253 -10.59 10.31 1.51
N LEU A 254 -9.37 9.94 1.91
CA LEU A 254 -9.06 9.57 3.28
C LEU A 254 -7.81 10.26 3.78
N LEU A 255 -7.89 10.82 4.99
CA LEU A 255 -6.74 11.28 5.76
C LEU A 255 -6.71 10.48 7.07
N THR A 256 -5.69 9.66 7.24
CA THR A 256 -5.47 8.92 8.49
C THR A 256 -4.27 9.50 9.23
N ASN A 257 -4.42 9.66 10.54
CA ASN A 257 -3.36 10.11 11.44
C ASN A 257 -3.08 9.01 12.47
N LEU A 258 -1.88 8.44 12.44
CA LEU A 258 -1.44 7.38 13.33
C LEU A 258 -0.46 7.96 14.36
N GLY A 259 -0.95 8.18 15.58
CA GLY A 259 -0.16 8.59 16.74
C GLY A 259 0.52 9.95 16.60
N GLN A 260 0.01 10.85 15.74
CA GLN A 260 0.66 12.12 15.36
C GLN A 260 2.06 11.93 14.74
N ARG A 261 2.38 10.71 14.29
CA ARG A 261 3.71 10.33 13.79
C ARG A 261 3.68 9.97 12.32
N ARG A 262 2.58 9.37 11.85
CA ARG A 262 2.40 9.01 10.44
C ARG A 262 1.05 9.50 9.94
N PHE A 263 1.06 10.15 8.79
CA PHE A 263 -0.13 10.60 8.09
C PHE A 263 -0.17 9.97 6.72
N ILE A 264 -1.28 9.30 6.40
CA ILE A 264 -1.51 8.73 5.07
C ILE A 264 -2.74 9.41 4.51
N ILE A 265 -2.55 10.09 3.38
CA ILE A 265 -3.60 10.73 2.61
C ILE A 265 -3.76 9.94 1.33
N GLY A 266 -4.96 9.44 1.04
CA GLY A 266 -5.18 8.60 -0.13
C GLY A 266 -6.52 8.88 -0.78
N VAL A 267 -6.60 8.58 -2.07
CA VAL A 267 -7.86 8.61 -2.82
C VAL A 267 -8.23 7.24 -3.35
N ASP A 268 -9.53 7.03 -3.58
CA ASP A 268 -10.07 5.87 -4.25
C ASP A 268 -9.71 5.90 -5.76
N PRO A 269 -9.00 4.89 -6.29
CA PRO A 269 -8.78 4.73 -7.73
C PRO A 269 -10.03 4.90 -8.59
N GLU A 270 -11.18 4.37 -8.15
CA GLU A 270 -12.42 4.40 -8.94
C GLU A 270 -13.05 5.79 -9.00
N ALA A 271 -12.68 6.69 -8.09
CA ALA A 271 -13.17 8.08 -8.10
C ALA A 271 -12.57 8.90 -9.26
N GLY A 272 -11.51 8.40 -9.92
CA GLY A 272 -10.90 9.06 -11.07
C GLY A 272 -10.25 10.41 -10.73
N VAL A 273 -9.79 10.58 -9.50
CA VAL A 273 -9.11 11.78 -8.99
C VAL A 273 -7.71 11.45 -8.46
N ASN A 274 -6.88 12.47 -8.29
CA ASN A 274 -5.55 12.36 -7.67
C ASN A 274 -5.27 13.49 -6.67
N LEU A 275 -4.09 13.44 -6.05
CA LEU A 275 -3.58 14.42 -5.08
C LEU A 275 -2.40 15.22 -5.66
N ARG A 276 -2.31 15.35 -6.99
CA ARG A 276 -1.19 16.00 -7.67
C ARG A 276 -0.99 17.42 -7.14
N GLY A 277 0.20 17.70 -6.61
CA GLY A 277 0.53 19.00 -6.02
C GLY A 277 0.25 19.14 -4.52
N LEU A 278 -0.58 18.29 -3.90
CA LEU A 278 -0.78 18.30 -2.45
C LEU A 278 0.52 17.95 -1.70
N GLY A 279 1.22 16.90 -2.12
CA GLY A 279 2.51 16.51 -1.53
C GLY A 279 3.56 17.62 -1.62
N ARG A 280 3.57 18.37 -2.72
CA ARG A 280 4.44 19.55 -2.89
C ARG A 280 4.08 20.69 -1.95
N LEU A 281 2.78 20.97 -1.78
CA LEU A 281 2.30 21.96 -0.82
C LEU A 281 2.73 21.58 0.60
N LEU A 282 2.52 20.33 0.99
CA LEU A 282 2.92 19.82 2.31
C LEU A 282 4.44 19.91 2.49
N ASN A 283 5.24 19.50 1.51
CA ASN A 283 6.69 19.62 1.57
C ASN A 283 7.18 21.07 1.74
N ARG A 284 6.49 22.05 1.12
CA ARG A 284 6.81 23.47 1.32
C ARG A 284 6.52 23.92 2.77
N LEU A 285 5.32 23.63 3.27
CA LEU A 285 4.91 23.98 4.64
C LEU A 285 5.77 23.27 5.69
N GLU A 286 6.08 22.01 5.44
CA GLU A 286 6.97 21.18 6.25
C GLU A 286 8.36 21.80 6.36
N LYS A 287 8.95 22.21 5.22
CA LYS A 287 10.24 22.90 5.18
C LYS A 287 10.21 24.19 6.00
N GLU A 288 9.22 25.06 5.76
CA GLU A 288 9.08 26.33 6.48
C GLU A 288 8.97 26.13 8.00
N LYS A 289 8.23 25.11 8.44
CA LYS A 289 8.07 24.81 9.87
C LYS A 289 9.32 24.18 10.47
N ARG A 290 9.97 23.24 9.78
CA ARG A 290 11.23 22.63 10.22
C ARG A 290 12.34 23.66 10.37
N GLU A 291 12.46 24.60 9.45
CA GLU A 291 13.41 25.72 9.54
C GLU A 291 13.18 26.58 10.79
N LYS A 292 11.92 26.94 11.08
CA LYS A 292 11.57 27.69 12.31
C LYS A 292 11.88 26.92 13.59
N LEU A 293 11.80 25.59 13.56
CA LEU A 293 12.08 24.70 14.69
C LEU A 293 13.55 24.26 14.76
N GLY A 294 14.40 24.63 13.80
CA GLY A 294 15.78 24.15 13.69
C GLY A 294 15.90 22.63 13.46
N ARG A 295 14.90 22.00 12.83
CA ARG A 295 14.90 20.56 12.50
C ARG A 295 15.45 20.31 11.07
N PRO A 296 16.13 19.17 10.81
CA PRO A 296 16.61 18.82 9.47
C PRO A 296 15.48 18.67 8.45
N THR A 297 15.72 19.05 7.19
CA THR A 297 14.73 19.02 6.08
C THR A 297 14.94 17.86 5.09
N GLY A 298 15.71 16.84 5.48
CA GLY A 298 16.09 15.74 4.60
C GLY A 298 14.93 14.82 4.21
N GLU A 299 14.09 14.47 5.18
CA GLU A 299 12.93 13.60 4.97
C GLU A 299 11.74 14.40 4.43
N ARG A 300 11.08 13.85 3.41
CA ARG A 300 10.00 14.51 2.67
C ARG A 300 8.72 13.70 2.72
N TRP A 301 7.61 14.40 2.52
CA TRP A 301 6.34 13.76 2.18
C TRP A 301 6.50 13.04 0.85
N TYR A 302 6.20 11.74 0.82
CA TYR A 302 6.07 10.98 -0.42
C TYR A 302 4.78 11.39 -1.11
N GLU A 303 4.83 11.67 -2.41
CA GLU A 303 3.69 12.22 -3.15
C GLU A 303 3.05 11.24 -4.15
N GLY A 304 3.42 9.95 -4.10
CA GLY A 304 2.82 8.93 -4.96
C GLY A 304 3.10 9.15 -6.45
N ASN A 305 4.19 9.83 -6.80
CA ASN A 305 4.52 10.25 -8.15
C ASN A 305 5.06 9.13 -9.07
N CYS A 306 5.15 7.89 -8.59
CA CYS A 306 5.44 6.78 -9.50
C CYS A 306 4.23 6.50 -10.40
N PRO A 307 4.44 5.97 -11.63
CA PRO A 307 3.34 5.69 -12.56
C PRO A 307 2.29 4.72 -12.02
N PHE A 308 2.65 3.85 -11.07
CA PHE A 308 1.71 2.92 -10.45
C PHE A 308 0.69 3.62 -9.54
N PHE A 309 1.12 4.58 -8.73
CA PHE A 309 0.22 5.30 -7.83
C PHE A 309 -0.44 6.51 -8.48
N ASP A 310 0.18 7.16 -9.48
CA ASP A 310 -0.36 8.35 -10.18
C ASP A 310 -0.93 9.40 -9.21
N TYR A 311 -0.12 9.75 -8.20
CA TYR A 311 -0.46 10.74 -7.18
C TYR A 311 -1.70 10.40 -6.35
N ARG A 312 -2.10 9.12 -6.26
CA ARG A 312 -3.27 8.69 -5.46
C ARG A 312 -2.99 8.56 -3.97
N ILE A 313 -1.74 8.70 -3.55
CA ILE A 313 -1.32 8.59 -2.15
C ILE A 313 -0.28 9.66 -1.83
N VAL A 314 -0.37 10.21 -0.62
CA VAL A 314 0.66 11.02 0.01
C VAL A 314 0.93 10.43 1.40
N ASP A 315 2.19 10.14 1.72
CA ASP A 315 2.61 9.62 3.03
C ASP A 315 3.62 10.57 3.68
N SER A 316 3.54 10.68 4.99
CA SER A 316 4.39 11.54 5.81
C SER A 316 5.88 11.14 5.78
N PRO A 317 6.79 12.08 6.11
CA PRO A 317 8.21 11.81 6.29
C PRO A 317 8.47 10.68 7.30
N GLN A 318 9.51 9.87 7.08
CA GLN A 318 9.83 8.71 7.93
C GLN A 318 10.20 9.10 9.38
N ASP A 319 10.77 10.29 9.58
CA ASP A 319 11.10 10.84 10.90
C ASP A 319 9.91 11.58 11.57
N GLY A 320 8.73 11.48 10.96
CA GLY A 320 7.50 12.13 11.40
C GLY A 320 7.41 13.60 10.95
N PRO A 321 6.20 14.10 10.68
CA PRO A 321 6.03 15.48 10.25
C PRO A 321 6.27 16.46 11.41
N ALA A 322 6.74 17.65 11.07
CA ALA A 322 6.71 18.83 11.93
C ALA A 322 5.33 19.46 11.94
N LEU A 323 4.57 19.32 10.84
CA LEU A 323 3.17 19.73 10.77
C LEU A 323 2.32 18.83 11.68
N ASN A 324 1.43 19.46 12.45
CA ASN A 324 0.46 18.76 13.29
C ASN A 324 -0.82 18.47 12.50
N HIS A 325 -1.74 17.71 13.10
CA HIS A 325 -3.00 17.33 12.48
C HIS A 325 -3.81 18.50 11.90
N GLN A 326 -3.95 19.59 12.66
CA GLN A 326 -4.74 20.75 12.26
C GLN A 326 -4.09 21.46 11.07
N GLU A 327 -2.78 21.66 11.08
CA GLU A 327 -2.06 22.31 9.97
C GLU A 327 -2.12 21.49 8.69
N ILE A 328 -2.07 20.15 8.79
CA ILE A 328 -2.20 19.25 7.63
C ILE A 328 -3.62 19.32 7.07
N LEU A 329 -4.64 19.28 7.92
CA LEU A 329 -6.04 19.41 7.51
C LEU A 329 -6.32 20.77 6.86
N GLU A 330 -5.79 21.85 7.44
CA GLU A 330 -5.87 23.19 6.85
C GLU A 330 -5.17 23.27 5.49
N ALA A 331 -4.02 22.61 5.33
CA ALA A 331 -3.33 22.53 4.05
C ALA A 331 -4.14 21.76 2.99
N VAL A 332 -4.87 20.71 3.38
CA VAL A 332 -5.79 19.98 2.49
C VAL A 332 -6.95 20.87 2.03
N PHE A 333 -7.57 21.62 2.94
CA PHE A 333 -8.63 22.57 2.58
C PHE A 333 -8.10 23.71 1.71
N ASP A 334 -6.92 24.24 2.03
CA ASP A 334 -6.26 25.29 1.26
C ASP A 334 -5.93 24.81 -0.16
N TYR A 335 -5.36 23.62 -0.30
CA TYR A 335 -5.14 22.97 -1.59
C TYR A 335 -6.42 22.91 -2.42
N SER A 336 -7.50 22.37 -1.85
CA SER A 336 -8.79 22.24 -2.54
C SER A 336 -9.39 23.59 -2.96
N ARG A 337 -9.26 24.63 -2.12
CA ARG A 337 -9.70 26.00 -2.46
C ARG A 337 -8.89 26.59 -3.61
N ARG A 338 -7.56 26.50 -3.55
CA ARG A 338 -6.68 27.11 -4.56
C ARG A 338 -6.81 26.46 -5.94
N ILE A 339 -6.97 25.13 -6.00
CA ILE A 339 -7.23 24.45 -7.27
C ILE A 339 -8.59 24.88 -7.84
N LYS A 340 -9.61 25.06 -6.97
CA LYS A 340 -10.94 25.49 -7.38
C LYS A 340 -10.97 26.93 -7.89
N SER A 341 -10.21 27.85 -7.28
CA SER A 341 -10.15 29.25 -7.71
C SER A 341 -9.23 29.48 -8.90
N GLY A 342 -8.44 28.48 -9.32
CA GLY A 342 -7.45 28.62 -10.38
C GLY A 342 -6.21 29.40 -9.97
N GLU A 343 -5.95 29.52 -8.67
CA GLU A 343 -4.79 30.24 -8.10
C GLU A 343 -3.48 29.44 -8.14
N VAL A 344 -3.52 28.23 -8.68
CA VAL A 344 -2.36 27.33 -8.80
C VAL A 344 -1.92 27.18 -10.24
N GLY A 345 -0.62 27.01 -10.44
CA GLY A 345 -0.07 26.70 -11.75
C GLY A 345 -0.43 25.29 -12.22
N PRO A 346 -0.15 24.96 -13.50
CA PRO A 346 -0.42 23.65 -14.10
C PRO A 346 0.17 22.47 -13.32
N GLU A 347 1.20 22.70 -12.51
CA GLU A 347 1.87 21.70 -11.70
C GLU A 347 1.05 21.15 -10.52
N TYR A 348 -0.15 21.71 -10.26
CA TYR A 348 -1.10 21.31 -9.22
C TYR A 348 -2.38 20.65 -9.78
N VAL A 349 -2.47 20.44 -11.09
CA VAL A 349 -3.66 19.90 -11.78
C VAL A 349 -3.27 18.73 -12.67
#